data_AF-A0A843F195-F1
#
_entry.id   AF-A0A843F195-F1
#
_cell.length_a   1.000
_cell.length_b   1.000
_cell.length_c   1.000
_cell.angle_alpha   90.00
_cell.angle_beta   90.00
_cell.angle_gamma   90.00
#
_symmetry.space_group_name_H-M   'P 1'
#
loop_
_entity.id
_entity.type
_entity.pdbx_description
1 polymer ?
#
loop_
_entity_poly.entity_id
_entity_poly.type
_entity_poly.pdbx_seq_one_letter_code
_entity_poly.pdbx_strand_id
1 'polypeptide(L)'
;MANKIVRIVLIIVLFVVFFELGLFSSYTIVTAEAPNPQALIDMQVSKIQSIFSPEKINEALIKDPTPINITNKKDVGLKMETLSKVDGIGVDSMNITTYDDTDNKNLTVNIEALGYASPNSTSGQIVISQDPSYKVVATAQAEYKENGLRVDENTVTISSILQLY
;
A
#
# COMPACT_ATOMS: atom_id res chain seq x y z
N MET A 1 24.16 -31.11 44.21
CA MET A 1 22.85 -31.10 43.52
C MET A 1 22.60 -29.69 43.03
N ALA A 2 22.52 -29.45 41.72
CA ALA A 2 22.18 -28.12 41.22
C ALA A 2 20.79 -27.73 41.76
N ASN A 3 20.69 -26.53 42.34
CA ASN A 3 19.45 -26.01 42.93
C ASN A 3 18.32 -26.09 41.89
N LYS A 4 17.11 -26.50 42.32
CA LYS A 4 15.98 -26.81 41.43
C LYS A 4 15.66 -25.64 40.48
N ILE A 5 15.85 -24.41 40.96
CA ILE A 5 15.70 -23.16 40.21
C ILE A 5 16.77 -23.02 39.12
N VAL A 6 18.04 -23.32 39.43
CA VAL A 6 19.15 -23.26 38.47
C VAL A 6 18.93 -24.23 37.32
N ARG A 7 18.40 -25.43 37.61
CA ARG A 7 18.06 -26.42 36.58
C ARG A 7 16.93 -25.92 35.66
N ILE A 8 15.91 -25.26 36.21
CA ILE A 8 14.81 -24.70 35.41
C ILE A 8 15.31 -23.57 34.50
N VAL A 9 16.13 -22.65 35.03
CA VAL A 9 16.72 -21.56 34.24
C VAL A 9 17.60 -22.12 33.12
N LEU A 10 18.40 -23.15 33.39
CA LEU A 10 19.22 -23.81 32.38
C LEU A 10 18.39 -24.42 31.25
N ILE A 11 17.24 -25.02 31.58
CA ILE A 11 16.32 -25.60 30.58
C ILE A 11 15.70 -24.50 29.72
N ILE A 12 15.31 -23.36 30.31
CA ILE A 12 14.74 -22.24 29.57
C ILE A 12 15.77 -21.63 28.61
N VAL A 13 17.00 -21.40 29.08
CA VAL A 13 18.09 -20.89 28.24
C VAL A 13 18.39 -21.84 27.09
N LEU A 14 18.44 -23.15 27.38
CA LEU A 14 18.64 -24.18 26.37
C LEU A 14 17.49 -24.18 25.34
N PHE A 15 16.24 -24.07 25.80
CA PHE A 15 15.07 -24.01 24.92
C PHE A 15 15.13 -22.80 23.97
N VAL A 16 15.48 -21.61 24.48
CA VAL A 16 15.63 -20.41 23.64
C VAL A 16 16.73 -20.59 22.60
N VAL A 17 17.90 -21.13 22.98
CA VAL A 17 19.00 -21.38 22.04
C VAL A 17 18.60 -22.39 20.95
N PHE A 18 17.96 -23.50 21.32
CA PHE A 18 17.48 -24.49 20.35
C PHE A 18 16.34 -23.96 19.48
N PHE A 19 15.48 -23.10 20.02
CA PHE A 19 14.39 -22.47 19.28
C PHE A 19 14.92 -21.50 18.21
N GLU A 20 15.89 -20.66 18.55
CA GLU A 20 16.56 -19.77 17.59
C GLU A 20 17.24 -20.56 16.48
N LEU A 21 18.04 -21.60 16.81
CA LEU A 21 18.70 -22.45 15.83
C LEU A 21 17.70 -23.21 14.94
N GLY A 22 16.58 -23.65 15.51
CA GLY A 22 15.47 -24.26 14.78
C GLY A 22 14.87 -23.31 13.74
N LEU A 23 14.58 -22.07 14.15
CA LEU A 23 14.14 -21.01 13.24
C LEU A 23 15.17 -20.78 12.12
N PHE A 24 16.46 -20.60 12.45
CA PHE A 24 17.53 -20.44 11.46
C PHE A 24 17.58 -21.59 10.44
N SER A 25 17.41 -22.83 10.89
CA SER A 25 17.38 -24.00 10.00
C SER A 25 16.13 -24.04 9.09
N SER A 26 14.97 -23.60 9.59
CA SER A 26 13.75 -23.53 8.79
C SER A 26 13.81 -22.44 7.72
N TYR A 27 14.41 -21.28 8.05
CA TYR A 27 14.59 -20.18 7.10
C TYR A 27 15.55 -20.57 5.97
N THR A 28 16.67 -21.24 6.28
CA THR A 28 17.62 -21.70 5.25
C THR A 28 17.04 -22.75 4.31
N ILE A 29 16.15 -23.62 4.78
CA ILE A 29 15.50 -24.64 3.96
C ILE A 29 14.47 -24.03 2.99
N VAL A 30 13.83 -22.92 3.35
CA VAL A 30 12.78 -22.29 2.52
C VAL A 30 13.33 -21.23 1.56
N THR A 31 14.45 -20.57 1.86
CA THR A 31 14.91 -19.40 1.07
C THR A 31 16.22 -19.58 0.31
N ALA A 32 16.99 -20.66 0.52
CA ALA A 32 18.26 -20.97 -0.18
C ALA A 32 19.31 -19.84 -0.25
N GLU A 33 19.22 -18.83 0.63
CA GLU A 33 20.18 -17.73 0.75
C GLU A 33 20.76 -17.66 2.18
N ALA A 34 22.00 -17.19 2.31
CA ALA A 34 22.70 -17.11 3.59
C ALA A 34 22.00 -16.10 4.53
N PRO A 35 21.59 -16.50 5.74
CA PRO A 35 20.85 -15.61 6.64
C PRO A 35 21.73 -14.44 7.10
N ASN A 36 21.19 -13.21 7.01
CA ASN A 36 21.83 -12.03 7.58
C ASN A 36 21.39 -11.87 9.05
N PRO A 37 22.26 -12.18 10.04
CA PRO A 37 21.88 -12.15 11.46
C PRO A 37 21.53 -10.75 11.96
N GLN A 38 22.06 -9.70 11.32
CA GLN A 38 21.79 -8.31 11.70
C GLN A 38 20.33 -7.93 11.43
N ALA A 39 19.81 -8.32 10.26
CA ALA A 39 18.42 -8.05 9.87
C ALA A 39 17.39 -8.74 10.77
N LEU A 40 17.74 -9.91 11.32
CA LEU A 40 16.87 -10.64 12.25
C LEU A 40 16.84 -10.01 13.64
N ILE A 41 17.97 -9.48 14.12
CA ILE A 41 18.04 -8.75 15.39
C ILE A 41 17.25 -7.44 15.30
N ASP A 42 17.39 -6.69 14.21
CA ASP A 42 16.67 -5.42 14.02
C ASP A 42 15.14 -5.64 13.94
N MET A 43 14.71 -6.75 13.34
CA MET A 43 13.30 -7.16 13.29
C MET A 43 12.75 -7.63 14.66
N GLN A 44 13.61 -8.13 15.55
CA GLN A 44 13.22 -8.48 16.91
C GLN A 44 13.19 -7.27 17.85
N VAL A 45 14.16 -6.35 17.72
CA VAL A 45 14.22 -5.11 18.51
C VAL A 45 13.02 -4.21 18.20
N SER A 46 12.63 -4.08 16.93
CA SER A 46 11.42 -3.35 16.52
C SER A 46 10.13 -3.95 17.09
N LYS A 47 10.03 -5.28 17.19
CA LYS A 47 8.88 -5.97 17.81
C LYS A 47 8.83 -5.83 19.33
N ILE A 48 9.97 -5.67 20.00
CA ILE A 48 10.01 -5.45 21.45
C ILE A 48 9.68 -3.98 21.75
N GLN A 49 10.23 -3.03 20.98
CA GLN A 49 9.88 -1.61 21.12
C GLN A 49 8.40 -1.33 20.85
N SER A 50 7.75 -2.11 19.97
CA SER A 50 6.31 -1.99 19.72
C SER A 50 5.46 -2.37 20.93
N ILE A 51 5.84 -3.39 21.71
CA ILE A 51 5.09 -3.80 22.91
C ILE A 51 5.22 -2.76 24.05
N PHE A 52 6.33 -2.02 24.12
CA PHE A 52 6.61 -1.07 25.19
C PHE A 52 6.16 0.38 24.91
N SER A 53 5.59 0.68 23.73
CA SER A 53 5.05 2.01 23.39
C SER A 53 3.67 1.92 22.70
N PRO A 54 2.59 1.58 23.44
CA PRO A 54 1.25 1.43 22.87
C PRO A 54 0.69 2.74 22.29
N GLU A 55 1.15 3.89 22.78
CA GLU A 55 0.67 5.21 22.36
C GLU A 55 1.10 5.59 20.93
N LYS A 56 2.13 4.95 20.37
CA LYS A 56 2.58 5.20 18.97
C LYS A 56 2.12 4.16 17.95
N ILE A 57 1.45 3.09 18.37
CA ILE A 57 0.99 2.04 17.45
C ILE A 57 -0.28 2.45 16.70
N ASN A 58 -1.16 3.24 17.32
CA ASN A 58 -2.44 3.59 16.69
C ASN A 58 -2.31 4.55 15.49
N GLU A 59 -1.22 5.32 15.40
CA GLU A 59 -1.04 6.25 14.29
C GLU A 59 -0.36 5.61 13.06
N ALA A 60 0.44 4.55 13.26
CA ALA A 60 1.32 4.03 12.21
C ALA A 60 0.79 2.79 11.46
N LEU A 61 -0.23 2.08 11.96
CA LEU A 61 -0.57 0.75 11.41
C LEU A 61 -1.98 0.53 10.88
N ILE A 62 -2.99 1.34 11.23
CA ILE A 62 -4.35 1.20 10.65
C ILE A 62 -5.07 2.55 10.70
N LYS A 63 -4.58 3.57 9.99
CA LYS A 63 -5.46 4.69 9.65
C LYS A 63 -6.24 4.27 8.41
N ASP A 64 -7.55 4.06 8.57
CA ASP A 64 -8.40 3.87 7.40
C ASP A 64 -8.25 5.09 6.48
N PRO A 65 -8.06 4.89 5.18
CA PRO A 65 -7.81 5.99 4.27
C PRO A 65 -9.05 6.91 4.24
N THR A 66 -8.84 8.19 4.56
CA THR A 66 -9.93 9.16 4.63
C THR A 66 -10.36 9.54 3.22
N PRO A 67 -11.65 9.38 2.84
CA PRO A 67 -12.13 9.85 1.56
C PRO A 67 -12.13 11.38 1.53
N ILE A 68 -11.59 11.94 0.45
CA ILE A 68 -11.49 13.40 0.26
C ILE A 68 -12.00 13.78 -1.13
N ASN A 69 -12.53 14.99 -1.26
CA ASN A 69 -13.00 15.52 -2.52
C ASN A 69 -11.98 16.48 -3.12
N ILE A 70 -11.73 16.32 -4.42
CA ILE A 70 -10.86 17.20 -5.21
C ILE A 70 -11.69 18.02 -6.19
N THR A 71 -11.21 19.21 -6.50
CA THR A 71 -11.89 20.16 -7.41
C THR A 71 -11.61 19.86 -8.89
N ASN A 72 -10.49 19.20 -9.21
CA ASN A 72 -10.01 18.98 -10.56
C ASN A 72 -10.10 17.51 -11.02
N LYS A 73 -11.21 16.82 -10.69
CA LYS A 73 -11.40 15.41 -11.07
C LYS A 73 -11.27 15.15 -12.58
N LYS A 74 -11.71 16.10 -13.42
CA LYS A 74 -11.62 15.99 -14.88
C LYS A 74 -10.18 16.02 -15.40
N ASP A 75 -9.39 16.97 -14.92
CA ASP A 75 -7.99 17.13 -15.34
C ASP A 75 -7.16 15.91 -14.91
N VAL A 76 -7.39 15.43 -13.68
CA VAL A 76 -6.79 14.20 -13.15
C VAL A 76 -7.22 12.98 -13.97
N GLY A 77 -8.50 12.86 -14.31
CA GLY A 77 -9.03 11.77 -15.14
C GLY A 77 -8.35 11.70 -16.50
N LEU A 78 -8.21 12.84 -17.18
CA LEU A 78 -7.53 12.92 -18.48
C LEU A 78 -6.04 12.52 -18.38
N LYS A 79 -5.37 12.93 -17.29
CA LYS A 79 -3.99 12.53 -17.04
C LYS A 79 -3.87 11.03 -16.79
N MET A 80 -4.78 10.47 -15.98
CA MET A 80 -4.83 9.03 -15.71
C MET A 80 -5.11 8.23 -16.98
N GLU A 81 -6.03 8.68 -17.84
CA GLU A 81 -6.31 8.07 -19.15
C GLU A 81 -5.05 8.00 -20.00
N THR A 82 -4.35 9.14 -20.13
CA THR A 82 -3.11 9.25 -20.92
C THR A 82 -2.01 8.31 -20.39
N LEU A 83 -1.85 8.21 -19.07
CA LEU A 83 -0.81 7.39 -18.44
C LEU A 83 -1.14 5.89 -18.44
N SER A 84 -2.42 5.54 -18.26
CA SER A 84 -2.88 4.15 -18.21
C SER A 84 -3.18 3.54 -19.58
N LYS A 85 -3.23 4.36 -20.65
CA LYS A 85 -3.53 3.96 -22.03
C LYS A 85 -4.89 3.26 -22.17
N VAL A 86 -5.84 3.61 -21.32
CA VAL A 86 -7.25 3.23 -21.46
C VAL A 86 -7.96 4.25 -22.34
N ASP A 87 -9.12 3.89 -22.90
CA ASP A 87 -9.87 4.77 -23.82
C ASP A 87 -10.62 5.89 -23.11
N GLY A 88 -10.86 5.71 -21.82
CA GLY A 88 -11.51 6.70 -20.98
C GLY A 88 -11.46 6.31 -19.52
N ILE A 89 -11.48 7.31 -18.65
CA ILE A 89 -11.57 7.16 -17.20
C ILE A 89 -12.92 7.73 -16.72
N GLY A 90 -13.64 6.94 -15.92
CA GLY A 90 -14.86 7.35 -15.25
C GLY A 90 -14.57 8.35 -14.14
N VAL A 91 -14.79 9.64 -14.39
CA VAL A 91 -14.61 10.71 -13.41
C VAL A 91 -15.63 10.60 -12.25
N ASP A 92 -16.83 10.09 -12.54
CA ASP A 92 -17.89 9.90 -11.55
C ASP A 92 -17.64 8.72 -10.61
N SER A 93 -16.91 7.69 -11.08
CA SER A 93 -16.50 6.54 -10.27
C SER A 93 -15.15 6.76 -9.57
N MET A 94 -14.59 7.96 -9.65
CA MET A 94 -13.31 8.30 -9.06
C MET A 94 -13.43 8.44 -7.54
N ASN A 95 -12.75 7.56 -6.82
CA ASN A 95 -12.59 7.61 -5.37
C ASN A 95 -11.19 8.13 -5.03
N ILE A 96 -11.12 9.19 -4.23
CA ILE A 96 -9.84 9.77 -3.79
C ILE A 96 -9.74 9.63 -2.30
N THR A 97 -8.65 9.04 -1.83
CA THR A 97 -8.42 8.80 -0.41
C THR A 97 -7.00 9.22 -0.01
N THR A 98 -6.78 9.50 1.27
CA THR A 98 -5.46 9.83 1.78
C THR A 98 -5.21 9.14 3.13
N TYR A 99 -3.97 8.74 3.36
CA TYR A 99 -3.51 8.32 4.67
C TYR A 99 -2.90 9.49 5.46
N ASP A 100 -2.56 10.59 4.78
CA ASP A 100 -1.96 11.75 5.40
C ASP A 100 -2.96 12.49 6.30
N ASP A 101 -2.44 13.30 7.21
CA ASP A 101 -3.26 14.20 8.01
C ASP A 101 -3.85 15.30 7.12
N THR A 102 -5.19 15.44 7.13
CA THR A 102 -5.93 16.41 6.31
C THR A 102 -5.59 17.87 6.62
N ASP A 103 -4.94 18.11 7.76
CA ASP A 103 -4.46 19.44 8.18
C ASP A 103 -3.11 19.81 7.53
N ASN A 104 -2.45 18.87 6.85
CA ASN A 104 -1.21 19.14 6.12
C ASN A 104 -1.49 19.89 4.79
N LYS A 105 -0.59 20.82 4.43
CA LYS A 105 -0.70 21.59 3.18
C LYS A 105 -0.52 20.73 1.94
N ASN A 106 0.34 19.72 2.04
CA ASN A 106 0.62 18.77 0.99
C ASN A 106 0.16 17.39 1.43
N LEU A 107 -0.68 16.77 0.61
CA LEU A 107 -1.31 15.48 0.88
C LEU A 107 -0.96 14.50 -0.22
N THR A 108 -0.49 13.32 0.15
CA THR A 108 -0.38 12.19 -0.75
C THR A 108 -1.74 11.54 -0.88
N VAL A 109 -2.27 11.50 -2.09
CA VAL A 109 -3.60 10.97 -2.37
C VAL A 109 -3.52 9.72 -3.22
N ASN A 110 -4.34 8.73 -2.87
CA ASN A 110 -4.63 7.56 -3.67
C ASN A 110 -5.90 7.81 -4.46
N ILE A 111 -5.86 7.55 -5.76
CA ILE A 111 -6.94 7.79 -6.70
C ILE A 111 -7.29 6.45 -7.33
N GLU A 112 -8.51 5.98 -7.11
CA GLU A 112 -9.06 4.81 -7.77
C GLU A 112 -10.14 5.26 -8.76
N ALA A 113 -10.08 4.80 -10.00
CA ALA A 113 -11.11 5.06 -11.00
C ALA A 113 -11.32 3.85 -11.91
N LEU A 114 -12.52 3.76 -12.50
CA LEU A 114 -12.83 2.74 -13.49
C LEU A 114 -12.45 3.23 -14.89
N GLY A 115 -11.79 2.37 -15.67
CA GLY A 115 -11.36 2.63 -17.03
C GLY A 115 -12.11 1.78 -18.04
N TYR A 116 -12.31 2.32 -19.24
CA TYR A 116 -12.99 1.64 -20.35
C TYR A 116 -11.97 1.15 -21.38
N ALA A 117 -12.19 -0.05 -21.92
CA ALA A 117 -11.39 -0.57 -23.02
C ALA A 117 -11.72 0.16 -24.32
N SER A 118 -10.72 0.29 -25.21
CA SER A 118 -10.95 0.88 -26.52
C SER A 118 -11.99 0.09 -27.33
N PRO A 119 -12.86 0.78 -28.08
CA PRO A 119 -13.82 0.15 -28.97
C PRO A 119 -13.13 -0.82 -29.92
N ASN A 120 -13.51 -2.10 -29.87
CA ASN A 120 -13.02 -3.06 -30.85
C ASN A 120 -13.79 -2.86 -32.16
N SER A 121 -13.08 -2.45 -33.21
CA SER A 121 -13.67 -2.13 -34.52
C SER A 121 -13.48 -3.32 -35.45
N THR A 122 -14.36 -4.31 -35.33
CA THR A 122 -14.42 -5.41 -36.31
C THR A 122 -15.52 -5.12 -37.34
N SER A 123 -15.13 -4.80 -38.56
CA SER A 123 -16.02 -4.69 -39.74
C SER A 123 -17.15 -3.64 -39.65
N GLY A 124 -16.80 -2.37 -39.41
CA GLY A 124 -17.67 -1.22 -39.69
C GLY A 124 -18.66 -0.83 -38.60
N GLN A 125 -18.74 -1.58 -37.51
CA GLN A 125 -19.51 -1.22 -36.32
C GLN A 125 -18.56 -0.82 -35.19
N ILE A 126 -18.72 0.39 -34.67
CA ILE A 126 -18.04 0.84 -33.44
C ILE A 126 -18.89 0.34 -32.27
N VAL A 127 -18.39 -0.65 -31.54
CA VAL A 127 -19.02 -1.11 -30.30
C VAL A 127 -18.38 -0.34 -29.14
N ILE A 128 -19.13 0.60 -28.57
CA ILE A 128 -18.73 1.33 -27.36
C ILE A 128 -19.15 0.49 -26.16
N SER A 129 -18.17 -0.06 -25.43
CA SER A 129 -18.46 -0.76 -24.18
C SER A 129 -18.84 0.27 -23.11
N GLN A 130 -20.07 0.18 -22.58
CA GLN A 130 -20.46 0.95 -21.40
C GLN A 130 -20.02 0.28 -20.09
N ASP A 131 -19.51 -0.95 -20.17
CA ASP A 131 -19.02 -1.67 -19.02
C ASP A 131 -17.53 -1.37 -18.80
N PRO A 132 -17.13 -0.97 -17.58
CA PRO A 132 -15.74 -0.72 -17.25
C PRO A 132 -14.95 -2.02 -17.32
N SER A 133 -13.86 -2.00 -18.06
CA SER A 133 -12.99 -3.17 -18.28
C SER A 133 -11.76 -3.16 -17.38
N TYR A 134 -11.40 -1.98 -16.85
CA TYR A 134 -10.21 -1.78 -16.04
C TYR A 134 -10.53 -1.05 -14.73
N LYS A 135 -9.78 -1.36 -13.67
CA LYS A 135 -9.65 -0.54 -12.47
C LYS A 135 -8.25 0.06 -12.48
N VAL A 136 -8.17 1.39 -12.50
CA VAL A 136 -6.90 2.13 -12.48
C VAL A 136 -6.70 2.72 -11.09
N VAL A 137 -5.57 2.41 -10.48
CA VAL A 137 -5.15 2.95 -9.19
C VAL A 137 -3.90 3.80 -9.41
N ALA A 138 -3.93 5.03 -8.92
CA ALA A 138 -2.86 6.00 -9.05
C ALA A 138 -2.57 6.70 -7.71
N THR A 139 -1.36 7.22 -7.58
CA THR A 139 -0.91 8.07 -6.48
C THR A 139 -0.55 9.45 -7.01
N ALA A 140 -0.87 10.51 -6.28
CA ALA A 140 -0.51 11.87 -6.64
C ALA A 140 -0.36 12.76 -5.41
N GLN A 141 0.26 13.93 -5.58
CA GLN A 141 0.29 14.98 -4.56
C GLN A 141 -0.90 15.93 -4.78
N ALA A 142 -1.55 16.31 -3.69
CA ALA A 142 -2.61 17.31 -3.66
C ALA A 142 -2.24 18.46 -2.70
N GLU A 143 -2.66 19.65 -3.08
CA GLU A 143 -2.44 20.88 -2.32
C GLU A 143 -3.76 21.64 -2.18
N TYR A 144 -3.99 22.25 -1.02
CA TYR A 144 -5.10 23.18 -0.82
C TYR A 144 -4.83 24.50 -1.54
N LYS A 145 -5.66 24.81 -2.54
CA LYS A 145 -5.69 26.12 -3.21
C LYS A 145 -6.94 26.90 -2.77
N GLU A 146 -7.02 28.17 -3.15
CA GLU A 146 -8.13 29.08 -2.76
C GLU A 146 -9.53 28.50 -3.01
N ASN A 147 -9.67 27.60 -4.00
CA ASN A 147 -10.94 27.00 -4.39
C ASN A 147 -11.17 25.58 -3.83
N GLY A 148 -10.30 25.09 -2.93
CA GLY A 148 -10.35 23.75 -2.35
C GLY A 148 -9.14 22.89 -2.70
N LEU A 149 -9.21 21.61 -2.34
CA LEU A 149 -8.13 20.64 -2.59
C LEU A 149 -7.99 20.38 -4.10
N ARG A 150 -6.78 20.54 -4.63
CA ARG A 150 -6.46 20.29 -6.04
C ARG A 150 -5.26 19.33 -6.14
N VAL A 151 -5.38 18.32 -6.99
CA VAL A 151 -4.28 17.38 -7.29
C VAL A 151 -3.34 18.00 -8.32
N ASP A 152 -2.03 17.86 -8.14
CA ASP A 152 -1.04 18.19 -9.15
C ASP A 152 -0.95 17.08 -10.20
N GLU A 153 -1.43 17.39 -11.41
CA GLU A 153 -1.46 16.51 -12.58
C GLU A 153 -0.07 15.98 -12.97
N ASN A 154 1.01 16.71 -12.65
CA ASN A 154 2.37 16.28 -12.99
C ASN A 154 2.91 15.20 -12.05
N THR A 155 2.31 15.07 -10.87
CA THR A 155 2.72 14.09 -9.85
C THR A 155 1.95 12.77 -9.94
N VAL A 156 0.94 12.70 -10.80
CA VAL A 156 0.10 11.51 -10.99
C VAL A 156 0.96 10.37 -11.52
N THR A 157 1.01 9.29 -10.74
CA THR A 157 1.73 8.06 -11.09
C THR A 157 0.76 6.89 -11.00
N ILE A 158 0.67 6.08 -12.05
CA ILE A 158 -0.16 4.88 -12.04
C ILE A 158 0.53 3.80 -11.20
N SER A 159 -0.12 3.40 -10.11
CA SER A 159 0.39 2.36 -9.21
C SER A 159 0.01 0.98 -9.74
N SER A 160 -1.20 0.81 -10.26
CA SER A 160 -1.65 -0.46 -10.86
C SER A 160 -2.81 -0.27 -11.82
N ILE A 161 -2.89 -1.15 -12.81
CA ILE A 161 -4.04 -1.30 -13.71
C ILE A 161 -4.50 -2.74 -13.57
N LEU A 162 -5.72 -2.94 -13.10
CA LEU A 162 -6.35 -4.25 -12.97
C LEU A 162 -7.38 -4.42 -14.09
N GLN A 163 -7.29 -5.52 -14.83
CA GLN A 163 -8.36 -5.91 -15.75
C GLN A 163 -9.46 -6.61 -14.95
N LEU A 164 -10.71 -6.17 -15.12
CA LEU A 164 -11.86 -6.70 -14.37
C LEU A 164 -12.40 -8.00 -14.97
N TYR A 165 -12.11 -8.28 -16.24
CA TYR A 165 -12.62 -9.43 -17.00
C TYR A 165 -11.60 -9.99 -17.99
#